data_AF-A0A7J5Q0E1-F1
#
_entry.id   AF-A0A7J5Q0E1-F1
#
_cell.length_a   1.000
_cell.length_b   1.000
_cell.length_c   1.000
_cell.angle_alpha   90.00
_cell.angle_beta   90.00
_cell.angle_gamma   90.00
#
_symmetry.space_group_name_H-M   'P 1'
#
loop_
_entity.id
_entity.type
_entity.pdbx_description
1 polymer ?
#
loop_
_entity_poly.entity_id
_entity_poly.type
_entity_poly.pdbx_seq_one_letter_code
_entity_poly.pdbx_strand_id
1 'polypeptide(L)'
;MKQLMTKMKIKNLFSAIMLCCSMVANSQSAITIDPATQRYLGDESDFKREKFVAFHALFTEPDADFEKFKKDFNIDSDYMGSRRFYYPIAKAKNGKIPAVKKTYDGERKVFEHIATAPPSALFYDKKINYGKTDFMPYISDVSNYVAKALRDEWEQVPRFLEPFNEPMVHAGDFATGLKGADKKAAIEAIVTYISSMKSKTATIFVSGNECLFLSTS
;
A
#
# COMPACT_ATOMS: atom_id res chain seq x y z
N MET A 1 16.41 -18.28 -74.60
CA MET A 1 16.04 -18.91 -73.31
C MET A 1 16.78 -18.30 -72.08
N LYS A 2 17.09 -17.00 -72.05
CA LYS A 2 17.78 -16.36 -70.89
C LYS A 2 16.89 -15.43 -70.04
N GLN A 3 15.60 -15.30 -70.34
CA GLN A 3 14.70 -14.39 -69.62
C GLN A 3 13.64 -15.06 -68.74
N LEU A 4 13.54 -16.40 -68.76
CA LEU A 4 12.49 -17.10 -67.99
C LEU A 4 12.94 -17.55 -66.58
N MET A 5 14.24 -17.55 -66.28
CA MET A 5 14.77 -18.06 -65.00
C MET A 5 14.97 -17.02 -63.90
N THR A 6 14.76 -15.73 -64.18
CA THR A 6 15.07 -14.65 -63.21
C THR A 6 13.85 -14.21 -62.39
N LYS A 7 12.62 -14.45 -62.86
CA LYS A 7 11.39 -14.05 -62.13
C LYS A 7 10.90 -15.08 -61.11
N MET A 8 11.41 -16.32 -61.16
CA MET A 8 10.99 -17.43 -60.29
C MET A 8 11.83 -17.57 -59.00
N LYS A 9 12.70 -16.60 -58.70
CA LYS A 9 13.58 -16.66 -57.52
C LYS A 9 13.18 -15.74 -56.37
N ILE A 10 12.46 -14.65 -56.64
CA ILE A 10 12.13 -13.65 -55.60
C ILE A 10 10.73 -13.87 -55.02
N LYS A 11 9.70 -14.12 -55.85
CA LYS A 11 8.33 -14.37 -55.36
C LYS A 11 8.23 -15.65 -54.54
N ASN A 12 8.89 -16.72 -54.99
CA ASN A 12 8.90 -18.00 -54.26
C ASN A 12 9.70 -17.91 -52.95
N LEU A 13 10.74 -17.07 -52.90
CA LEU A 13 11.49 -16.80 -51.67
C LEU A 13 10.68 -15.98 -50.67
N PHE A 14 9.93 -14.97 -51.14
CA PHE A 14 9.06 -14.16 -50.27
C PHE A 14 7.89 -14.99 -49.69
N SER A 15 7.28 -15.85 -50.49
CA SER A 15 6.23 -16.77 -50.01
C SER A 15 6.79 -17.81 -49.04
N ALA A 16 8.01 -18.32 -49.27
CA ALA A 16 8.67 -19.24 -48.34
C ALA A 16 9.04 -18.56 -47.01
N ILE A 17 9.51 -17.31 -47.04
CA ILE A 17 9.80 -16.52 -45.83
C ILE A 17 8.52 -16.22 -45.03
N MET A 18 7.42 -15.84 -45.69
CA MET A 18 6.11 -15.65 -45.04
C MET A 18 5.55 -16.94 -44.42
N LEU A 19 5.76 -18.09 -45.08
CA LEU A 19 5.35 -19.40 -44.55
C LEU A 19 6.21 -19.82 -43.34
N CYS A 20 7.50 -19.53 -43.34
CA CYS A 20 8.38 -19.77 -42.18
C CYS A 20 8.09 -18.80 -41.02
N CYS A 21 7.76 -17.53 -41.30
CA CYS A 21 7.41 -16.54 -40.27
C CYS A 21 6.04 -16.79 -39.62
N SER A 22 5.13 -17.52 -40.26
CA SER A 22 3.86 -17.92 -39.63
C SER A 22 4.00 -19.14 -38.71
N MET A 23 5.10 -19.90 -38.79
CA MET A 23 5.37 -21.02 -37.87
C MET A 23 5.98 -20.60 -36.53
N VAL A 24 6.63 -19.44 -36.45
CA VAL A 24 7.10 -18.86 -35.16
C VAL A 24 5.99 -18.19 -34.34
N ALA A 25 4.79 -18.03 -34.91
CA ALA A 25 3.68 -17.35 -34.25
C ALA A 25 2.82 -18.25 -33.31
N ASN A 26 3.13 -19.54 -33.19
CA ASN A 26 2.42 -20.47 -32.29
C ASN A 26 3.34 -21.04 -31.21
N SER A 27 3.96 -20.17 -30.41
CA SER A 27 4.54 -20.61 -29.13
C SER A 27 3.38 -20.84 -28.15
N GLN A 28 2.85 -22.06 -28.12
CA GLN A 28 1.96 -22.48 -27.04
C GLN A 28 2.81 -22.62 -25.77
N SER A 29 2.51 -21.82 -24.75
CA SER A 29 3.16 -21.97 -23.45
C SER A 29 2.76 -23.32 -22.85
N ALA A 30 3.75 -24.17 -22.59
CA ALA A 30 3.53 -25.41 -21.85
C ALA A 30 3.31 -25.09 -20.36
N ILE A 31 2.19 -25.56 -19.79
CA ILE A 31 1.93 -25.50 -18.35
C ILE A 31 2.10 -26.91 -17.80
N THR A 32 3.09 -27.09 -16.93
CA THR A 32 3.34 -28.36 -16.23
C THR A 32 2.89 -28.23 -14.78
N ILE A 33 2.04 -29.16 -14.33
CA ILE A 33 1.58 -29.25 -12.94
C ILE A 33 2.02 -30.60 -12.40
N ASP A 34 2.78 -30.59 -11.31
CA ASP A 34 3.19 -31.80 -10.58
C ASP A 34 2.65 -31.74 -9.15
N PRO A 35 1.52 -32.40 -8.85
CA PRO A 35 0.92 -32.40 -7.52
C PRO A 35 1.64 -33.32 -6.53
N ALA A 36 2.57 -34.18 -6.99
CA ALA A 36 3.34 -35.05 -6.10
C ALA A 36 4.54 -34.32 -5.46
N THR A 37 4.94 -33.18 -6.03
CA THR A 37 6.03 -32.36 -5.52
C THR A 37 5.50 -31.20 -4.69
N GLN A 38 5.76 -31.22 -3.37
CA GLN A 38 5.45 -30.10 -2.50
C GLN A 38 6.46 -28.96 -2.68
N ARG A 39 5.97 -27.74 -2.90
CA ARG A 39 6.81 -26.54 -3.09
C ARG A 39 6.81 -25.68 -1.84
N TYR A 40 8.00 -25.19 -1.47
CA TYR A 40 8.22 -24.30 -0.34
C TYR A 40 8.70 -22.91 -0.81
N LEU A 41 8.26 -21.87 -0.11
CA LEU A 41 8.78 -20.50 -0.17
C LEU A 41 9.33 -20.14 1.22
N GLY A 42 10.63 -20.37 1.44
CA GLY A 42 11.19 -20.39 2.79
C GLY A 42 10.66 -21.61 3.55
N ASP A 43 10.11 -21.39 4.74
CA ASP A 43 9.55 -22.46 5.60
C ASP A 43 8.06 -22.71 5.34
N GLU A 44 7.45 -22.00 4.39
CA GLU A 44 6.01 -22.04 4.11
C GLU A 44 5.72 -22.84 2.84
N SER A 45 4.76 -23.75 2.91
CA SER A 45 4.23 -24.47 1.74
C SER A 45 2.70 -24.33 1.62
N ASP A 46 2.03 -23.95 2.69
CA ASP A 46 0.57 -23.77 2.71
C ASP A 46 0.15 -22.44 2.11
N PHE A 47 -0.97 -22.45 1.39
CA PHE A 47 -1.62 -21.22 0.99
C PHE A 47 -2.33 -20.56 2.18
N LYS A 48 -1.74 -19.48 2.69
CA LYS A 48 -2.32 -18.63 3.75
C LYS A 48 -3.40 -17.72 3.18
N ARG A 49 -4.66 -18.18 3.19
CA ARG A 49 -5.82 -17.47 2.60
C ARG A 49 -5.94 -16.06 3.15
N GLU A 50 -5.74 -15.87 4.44
CA GLU A 50 -5.84 -14.59 5.16
C GLU A 50 -4.87 -13.52 4.63
N LYS A 51 -3.76 -13.91 4.00
CA LYS A 51 -2.79 -12.97 3.41
C LYS A 51 -3.21 -12.46 2.02
N PHE A 52 -4.04 -13.21 1.30
CA PHE A 52 -4.31 -12.95 -0.13
C PHE A 52 -5.80 -12.77 -0.47
N VAL A 53 -6.67 -13.48 0.24
CA VAL A 53 -8.13 -13.40 0.12
C VAL A 53 -8.60 -12.30 1.07
N ALA A 54 -8.42 -11.05 0.65
CA ALA A 54 -8.71 -9.89 1.46
C ALA A 54 -9.66 -8.92 0.75
N PHE A 55 -10.43 -8.16 1.53
CA PHE A 55 -11.36 -7.14 1.08
C PHE A 55 -11.01 -5.78 1.68
N HIS A 56 -10.93 -4.74 0.84
CA HIS A 56 -10.63 -3.37 1.26
C HIS A 56 -11.87 -2.71 1.89
N ALA A 57 -12.13 -3.10 3.13
CA ALA A 57 -13.06 -2.45 4.04
C ALA A 57 -12.72 -2.89 5.47
N LEU A 58 -13.45 -2.35 6.46
CA LEU A 58 -13.45 -2.87 7.82
C LEU A 58 -14.87 -2.78 8.38
N PHE A 59 -15.44 -3.93 8.76
CA PHE A 59 -16.76 -4.07 9.36
C PHE A 59 -16.58 -4.30 10.85
N THR A 60 -16.80 -3.27 11.66
CA THR A 60 -16.72 -3.36 13.13
C THR A 60 -18.05 -3.68 13.80
N GLU A 61 -19.14 -3.61 13.04
CA GLU A 61 -20.50 -3.93 13.48
C GLU A 61 -21.04 -5.09 12.63
N PRO A 62 -21.98 -5.90 13.16
CA PRO A 62 -22.61 -6.97 12.38
C PRO A 62 -23.27 -6.46 11.10
N ASP A 63 -22.96 -7.08 9.97
CA ASP A 63 -23.53 -6.77 8.65
C ASP A 63 -23.96 -8.07 7.96
N ALA A 64 -25.27 -8.22 7.71
CA ALA A 64 -25.84 -9.47 7.21
C ALA A 64 -25.35 -9.84 5.80
N ASP A 65 -25.09 -8.85 4.94
CA ASP A 65 -24.60 -9.07 3.59
C ASP A 65 -23.13 -9.49 3.63
N PHE A 66 -22.33 -8.91 4.53
CA PHE A 66 -20.95 -9.32 4.75
C PHE A 66 -20.84 -10.73 5.35
N GLU A 67 -21.69 -11.08 6.33
CA GLU A 67 -21.76 -12.46 6.85
C GLU A 67 -22.13 -13.47 5.76
N LYS A 68 -23.10 -13.12 4.90
CA LYS A 68 -23.47 -13.94 3.75
C LYS A 68 -22.30 -14.07 2.77
N PHE A 69 -21.61 -12.98 2.45
CA PHE A 69 -20.43 -12.98 1.59
C PHE A 69 -19.33 -13.88 2.15
N LYS A 70 -19.02 -13.80 3.46
CA LYS A 70 -18.03 -14.67 4.08
C LYS A 70 -18.37 -16.14 3.93
N LYS A 71 -19.65 -16.50 4.14
CA LYS A 71 -20.14 -17.86 3.96
C LYS A 71 -20.06 -18.33 2.51
N ASP A 72 -20.50 -17.50 1.55
CA ASP A 72 -20.51 -17.85 0.13
C ASP A 72 -19.10 -18.08 -0.44
N PHE A 73 -18.08 -17.37 0.09
CA PHE A 73 -16.70 -17.43 -0.39
C PHE A 73 -15.73 -18.19 0.53
N ASN A 74 -16.24 -18.88 1.55
CA ASN A 74 -15.45 -19.61 2.54
C ASN A 74 -14.31 -18.74 3.13
N ILE A 75 -14.72 -17.61 3.69
CA ILE A 75 -13.88 -16.68 4.43
C ILE A 75 -14.20 -16.89 5.92
N ASP A 76 -13.17 -16.83 6.77
CA ASP A 76 -13.31 -17.08 8.20
C ASP A 76 -14.35 -16.14 8.83
N SER A 77 -15.15 -16.67 9.76
CA SER A 77 -16.27 -15.93 10.35
C SER A 77 -15.82 -14.72 11.18
N ASP A 78 -14.61 -14.76 11.72
CA ASP A 78 -13.99 -13.66 12.47
C ASP A 78 -13.28 -12.64 11.57
N TYR A 79 -13.26 -12.85 10.25
CA TYR A 79 -12.73 -11.88 9.30
C TYR A 79 -13.58 -10.61 9.29
N MET A 80 -12.92 -9.46 9.49
CA MET A 80 -13.56 -8.15 9.58
C MET A 80 -13.25 -7.23 8.39
N GLY A 81 -12.42 -7.66 7.43
CA GLY A 81 -11.87 -6.81 6.37
C GLY A 81 -10.43 -6.37 6.65
N SER A 82 -9.74 -5.78 5.67
CA SER A 82 -8.28 -5.62 5.70
C SER A 82 -7.75 -4.20 5.84
N ARG A 83 -8.52 -3.14 5.53
CA ARG A 83 -7.95 -1.79 5.49
C ARG A 83 -8.96 -0.69 5.83
N ARG A 84 -8.52 0.30 6.62
CA ARG A 84 -9.35 1.44 7.04
C ARG A 84 -8.56 2.75 7.05
N PHE A 85 -9.17 3.82 6.53
CA PHE A 85 -8.65 5.19 6.60
C PHE A 85 -8.92 5.85 7.96
N TYR A 86 -8.52 5.20 9.05
CA TYR A 86 -8.74 5.71 10.40
C TYR A 86 -7.73 5.13 11.41
N TYR A 87 -7.00 6.03 12.07
CA TYR A 87 -6.19 5.77 13.28
C TYR A 87 -6.03 7.10 14.04
N PRO A 88 -5.31 7.18 15.19
CA PRO A 88 -5.24 8.40 15.98
C PRO A 88 -4.96 9.71 15.23
N ILE A 89 -4.17 9.68 14.14
CA ILE A 89 -3.86 10.89 13.35
C ILE A 89 -5.11 11.61 12.84
N ALA A 90 -6.20 10.88 12.58
CA ALA A 90 -7.46 11.47 12.09
C ALA A 90 -8.11 12.42 13.12
N LYS A 91 -7.68 12.35 14.39
CA LYS A 91 -8.08 13.28 15.45
C LYS A 91 -7.26 14.58 15.44
N ALA A 92 -6.06 14.60 14.85
CA ALA A 92 -5.29 15.82 14.63
C ALA A 92 -5.90 16.58 13.45
N LYS A 93 -6.29 17.85 13.66
CA LYS A 93 -6.99 18.66 12.64
C LYS A 93 -6.48 20.08 12.65
N ASN A 94 -6.27 20.64 11.46
CA ASN A 94 -5.84 22.03 11.27
C ASN A 94 -4.60 22.38 12.12
N GLY A 95 -3.61 21.48 12.16
CA GLY A 95 -2.37 21.65 12.91
C GLY A 95 -2.50 21.48 14.43
N LYS A 96 -3.70 21.18 14.94
CA LYS A 96 -3.95 20.97 16.37
C LYS A 96 -3.92 19.49 16.68
N ILE A 97 -3.04 19.12 17.60
CA ILE A 97 -2.89 17.76 18.12
C ILE A 97 -3.66 17.70 19.44
N PRO A 98 -4.66 16.80 19.58
CA PRO A 98 -5.40 16.68 20.82
C PRO A 98 -4.52 16.02 21.91
N ALA A 99 -4.82 16.33 23.17
CA ALA A 99 -4.27 15.55 24.28
C ALA A 99 -4.88 14.16 24.31
N VAL A 100 -4.09 13.17 24.71
CA VAL A 100 -4.56 11.83 25.07
C VAL A 100 -5.23 11.93 26.45
N LYS A 101 -6.54 11.64 26.52
CA LYS A 101 -7.35 11.95 27.70
C LYS A 101 -7.77 10.73 28.52
N LYS A 102 -7.91 9.58 27.86
CA LYS A 102 -8.31 8.34 28.51
C LYS A 102 -7.14 7.39 28.49
N THR A 103 -6.95 6.69 29.61
CA THR A 103 -6.03 5.56 29.67
C THR A 103 -6.86 4.29 29.69
N TYR A 104 -6.63 3.44 28.71
CA TYR A 104 -7.11 2.06 28.67
C TYR A 104 -6.11 1.20 29.44
N ASP A 105 -6.58 0.53 30.48
CA ASP A 105 -5.81 -0.28 31.42
C ASP A 105 -5.95 -1.80 31.17
N GLY A 106 -6.81 -2.19 30.24
CA GLY A 106 -7.00 -3.58 29.83
C GLY A 106 -5.96 -4.11 28.84
N GLU A 107 -6.09 -5.39 28.52
CA GLU A 107 -5.35 -6.03 27.44
C GLU A 107 -5.82 -5.47 26.08
N ARG A 108 -4.87 -5.06 25.24
CA ARG A 108 -5.17 -4.50 23.91
C ARG A 108 -5.28 -5.60 22.89
N LYS A 109 -6.44 -5.69 22.24
CA LYS A 109 -6.62 -6.63 21.13
C LYS A 109 -5.97 -6.05 19.87
N VAL A 110 -5.14 -6.87 19.24
CA VAL A 110 -4.59 -6.56 17.91
C VAL A 110 -5.63 -6.99 16.87
N PHE A 111 -6.06 -6.06 16.02
CA PHE A 111 -6.96 -6.35 14.91
C PHE A 111 -6.16 -6.50 13.63
N GLU A 112 -6.35 -7.62 12.93
CA GLU A 112 -5.69 -7.99 11.68
C GLU A 112 -6.15 -7.12 10.49
N HIS A 113 -5.79 -5.84 10.54
CA HIS A 113 -6.04 -4.87 9.47
C HIS A 113 -4.91 -3.85 9.36
N ILE A 114 -4.92 -3.15 8.22
CA ILE A 114 -4.08 -2.01 7.90
C ILE A 114 -4.84 -0.74 8.23
N ALA A 115 -4.37 0.02 9.21
CA ALA A 115 -4.84 1.38 9.42
C ALA A 115 -4.00 2.37 8.61
N THR A 116 -4.69 3.28 7.93
CA THR A 116 -4.08 4.30 7.08
C THR A 116 -4.75 5.66 7.25
N ALA A 117 -4.18 6.69 6.64
CA ALA A 117 -4.77 8.03 6.57
C ALA A 117 -4.55 8.66 5.20
N PRO A 118 -5.41 9.62 4.79
CA PRO A 118 -5.09 10.44 3.64
C PRO A 118 -3.87 11.32 3.93
N PRO A 119 -3.08 11.72 2.92
CA PRO A 119 -1.94 12.63 3.11
C PRO A 119 -2.30 13.97 3.76
N SER A 120 -3.55 14.41 3.61
CA SER A 120 -4.09 15.61 4.27
C SER A 120 -4.14 15.52 5.80
N ALA A 121 -3.98 14.34 6.40
CA ALA A 121 -3.84 14.22 7.86
C ALA A 121 -2.49 14.79 8.36
N LEU A 122 -1.46 14.77 7.50
CA LEU A 122 -0.16 15.40 7.76
C LEU A 122 -0.10 16.82 7.19
N PHE A 123 -0.47 16.93 5.91
CA PHE A 123 -0.52 18.20 5.18
C PHE A 123 -1.90 18.86 5.39
N TYR A 124 -2.17 19.21 6.65
CA TYR A 124 -3.48 19.59 7.16
C TYR A 124 -4.02 20.91 6.62
N ASP A 125 -3.18 21.81 6.11
CA ASP A 125 -3.59 23.08 5.54
C ASP A 125 -3.07 23.25 4.12
N LYS A 126 -3.98 23.15 3.14
CA LYS A 126 -3.67 23.34 1.72
C LYS A 126 -3.15 24.75 1.39
N LYS A 127 -3.23 25.72 2.30
CA LYS A 127 -2.67 27.07 2.13
C LYS A 127 -1.19 27.14 2.49
N ILE A 128 -0.69 26.18 3.27
CA ILE A 128 0.74 26.09 3.60
C ILE A 128 1.49 25.49 2.42
N ASN A 129 2.63 26.09 2.09
CA ASN A 129 3.55 25.53 1.12
C ASN A 129 4.56 24.64 1.85
N TYR A 130 4.25 23.34 1.91
CA TYR A 130 5.08 22.37 2.62
C TYR A 130 6.42 22.07 1.92
N GLY A 131 6.62 22.54 0.69
CA GLY A 131 7.93 22.51 0.04
C GLY A 131 8.87 23.65 0.49
N LYS A 132 8.35 24.67 1.18
CA LYS A 132 9.12 25.83 1.68
C LYS A 132 9.01 26.02 3.19
N THR A 133 8.12 25.30 3.85
CA THR A 133 7.87 25.40 5.28
C THR A 133 8.51 24.20 5.97
N ASP A 134 9.31 24.42 7.01
CA ASP A 134 9.72 23.32 7.86
C ASP A 134 8.53 22.88 8.73
N PHE A 135 8.05 21.67 8.49
CA PHE A 135 6.96 21.06 9.23
C PHE A 135 7.40 19.83 10.02
N MET A 136 8.71 19.54 10.05
CA MET A 136 9.28 18.41 10.82
C MET A 136 8.91 18.43 12.30
N PRO A 137 8.86 19.59 13.00
CA PRO A 137 8.38 19.63 14.38
C PRO A 137 6.96 19.08 14.53
N TYR A 138 6.05 19.47 13.63
CA TYR A 138 4.68 18.96 13.63
C TYR A 138 4.61 17.46 13.35
N ILE A 139 5.45 16.94 12.43
CA ILE A 139 5.54 15.48 12.17
C ILE A 139 5.96 14.75 13.45
N SER A 140 6.96 15.29 14.17
CA SER A 140 7.43 14.69 15.42
C SER A 140 6.32 14.67 16.48
N ASP A 141 5.65 15.81 16.69
CA ASP A 141 4.58 15.94 17.67
C ASP A 141 3.40 15.01 17.35
N VAL A 142 2.97 14.93 16.09
CA VAL A 142 1.85 14.07 15.69
C VAL A 142 2.22 12.59 15.78
N SER A 143 3.47 12.24 15.48
CA SER A 143 3.97 10.86 15.61
C SER A 143 4.00 10.43 17.08
N ASN A 144 4.48 11.30 17.97
CA ASN A 144 4.48 11.08 19.41
C ASN A 144 3.07 10.92 19.95
N TYR A 145 2.14 11.77 19.49
CA TYR A 145 0.73 11.66 19.83
C TYR A 145 0.11 10.34 19.34
N VAL A 146 0.36 9.92 18.09
CA VAL A 146 -0.15 8.65 17.55
C VAL A 146 0.36 7.48 18.39
N ALA A 147 1.67 7.44 18.68
CA ALA A 147 2.26 6.40 19.52
C ALA A 147 1.64 6.39 20.92
N LYS A 148 1.49 7.57 21.54
CA LYS A 148 0.85 7.73 22.86
C LYS A 148 -0.61 7.28 22.84
N ALA A 149 -1.36 7.63 21.79
CA ALA A 149 -2.78 7.28 21.69
C ALA A 149 -2.99 5.78 21.48
N LEU A 150 -2.18 5.13 20.62
CA LEU A 150 -2.22 3.67 20.46
C LEU A 150 -1.80 2.94 21.74
N ARG A 151 -0.78 3.44 22.43
CA ARG A 151 -0.26 2.83 23.66
C ARG A 151 -1.17 3.07 24.86
N ASP A 152 -1.75 4.25 25.01
CA ASP A 152 -2.42 4.63 26.26
C ASP A 152 -3.95 4.64 26.12
N GLU A 153 -4.52 5.10 25.01
CA GLU A 153 -5.97 5.40 24.91
C GLU A 153 -6.80 4.37 24.15
N TRP A 154 -6.22 3.73 23.14
CA TRP A 154 -6.96 2.84 22.26
C TRP A 154 -7.01 1.43 22.84
N GLU A 155 -8.23 0.91 22.95
CA GLU A 155 -8.53 -0.48 23.36
C GLU A 155 -8.12 -1.48 22.27
N GLN A 156 -8.34 -1.12 21.02
CA GLN A 156 -8.03 -1.95 19.84
C GLN A 156 -6.97 -1.25 19.00
N VAL A 157 -5.98 -2.01 18.56
CA VAL A 157 -4.84 -1.50 17.80
C VAL A 157 -4.69 -2.27 16.49
N PRO A 158 -4.37 -1.59 15.37
CA PRO A 158 -4.15 -2.27 14.11
C PRO A 158 -2.87 -3.11 14.17
N ARG A 159 -2.89 -4.28 13.53
CA ARG A 159 -1.69 -5.09 13.31
C ARG A 159 -0.66 -4.35 12.49
N PHE A 160 -1.13 -3.62 11.47
CA PHE A 160 -0.30 -2.87 10.54
C PHE A 160 -0.71 -1.39 10.51
N LEU A 161 0.26 -0.50 10.68
CA LEU A 161 0.07 0.92 10.45
C LEU A 161 0.79 1.34 9.17
N GLU A 162 0.02 1.76 8.17
CA GLU A 162 0.52 2.44 6.98
C GLU A 162 0.26 3.94 7.19
N PRO A 163 1.27 4.77 7.50
CA PRO A 163 1.00 6.15 7.93
C PRO A 163 0.12 6.95 6.96
N PHE A 164 0.35 6.82 5.65
CA PHE A 164 -0.40 7.56 4.64
C PHE A 164 -0.64 6.73 3.38
N ASN A 165 -1.84 6.84 2.82
CA ASN A 165 -2.19 6.33 1.50
C ASN A 165 -1.57 7.20 0.41
N GLU A 166 -0.78 6.59 -0.48
CA GLU A 166 -0.29 7.18 -1.73
C GLU A 166 0.26 8.62 -1.60
N PRO A 167 1.11 8.92 -0.59
CA PRO A 167 1.45 10.31 -0.26
C PRO A 167 2.22 11.05 -1.36
N MET A 168 3.01 10.34 -2.17
CA MET A 168 3.87 10.96 -3.19
C MET A 168 3.09 11.46 -4.40
N VAL A 169 2.07 10.74 -4.87
CA VAL A 169 1.25 11.18 -6.02
C VAL A 169 0.38 12.39 -5.67
N HIS A 170 0.08 12.56 -4.37
CA HIS A 170 -0.65 13.71 -3.83
C HIS A 170 0.23 14.89 -3.41
N ALA A 171 1.56 14.81 -3.55
CA ALA A 171 2.46 15.90 -3.15
C ALA A 171 2.11 17.24 -3.84
N GLY A 172 1.62 17.18 -5.08
CA GLY A 172 1.19 18.36 -5.84
C GLY A 172 -0.02 19.10 -5.24
N ASP A 173 -0.85 18.42 -4.44
CA ASP A 173 -2.03 18.98 -3.77
C ASP A 173 -1.64 19.92 -2.62
N PHE A 174 -0.38 19.87 -2.19
CA PHE A 174 0.17 20.61 -1.05
C PHE A 174 1.25 21.64 -1.46
N ALA A 175 1.39 21.87 -2.76
CA ALA A 175 2.22 22.92 -3.35
C ALA A 175 1.37 24.10 -3.88
N THR A 176 0.27 24.42 -3.17
CA THR A 176 -0.71 25.44 -3.58
C THR A 176 -0.08 26.81 -3.80
N GLY A 177 -0.56 27.52 -4.82
CA GLY A 177 -0.10 28.88 -5.13
C GLY A 177 1.21 28.93 -5.93
N LEU A 178 1.91 27.81 -6.11
CA LEU A 178 3.12 27.73 -6.93
C LEU A 178 2.82 27.33 -8.38
N LYS A 179 3.69 27.76 -9.29
CA LYS A 179 3.64 27.42 -10.73
C LYS A 179 5.04 27.08 -11.24
N GLY A 180 5.11 26.43 -12.40
CA GLY A 180 6.37 26.18 -13.12
C GLY A 180 7.44 25.49 -12.27
N ALA A 181 8.66 26.01 -12.35
CA ALA A 181 9.83 25.48 -11.63
C ALA A 181 9.63 25.47 -10.10
N ASP A 182 9.00 26.50 -9.55
CA ASP A 182 8.75 26.58 -8.10
C ASP A 182 7.83 25.47 -7.60
N LYS A 183 6.78 25.15 -8.36
CA LYS A 183 5.88 24.04 -8.02
C LYS A 183 6.61 22.71 -8.06
N LYS A 184 7.46 22.51 -9.08
CA LYS A 184 8.28 21.30 -9.23
C LYS A 184 9.22 21.13 -8.04
N ALA A 185 9.97 22.18 -7.67
CA ALA A 185 10.88 22.15 -6.53
C ALA A 185 10.14 21.86 -5.20
N ALA A 186 8.95 22.43 -5.00
CA ALA A 186 8.15 22.15 -3.81
C ALA A 186 7.65 20.70 -3.75
N ILE A 187 7.22 20.13 -4.87
CA ILE A 187 6.84 18.71 -4.97
C ILE A 187 8.04 17.82 -4.67
N GLU A 188 9.20 18.11 -5.25
CA GLU A 188 10.44 17.37 -4.99
C GLU A 188 10.84 17.42 -3.52
N ALA A 189 10.70 18.58 -2.87
CA ALA A 189 10.94 18.72 -1.44
C ALA A 189 9.96 17.85 -0.62
N ILE A 190 8.66 17.93 -0.91
CA ILE A 190 7.62 17.10 -0.24
C ILE A 190 7.90 15.61 -0.42
N VAL A 191 8.21 15.16 -1.63
CA VAL A 191 8.55 13.75 -1.92
C VAL A 191 9.83 13.33 -1.19
N THR A 192 10.83 14.20 -1.13
CA THR A 192 12.07 13.95 -0.37
C THR A 192 11.76 13.78 1.11
N TYR A 193 10.91 14.63 1.69
CA TYR A 193 10.47 14.49 3.07
C TYR A 193 9.75 13.17 3.31
N ILE A 194 8.76 12.83 2.48
CA ILE A 194 8.03 11.54 2.54
C ILE A 194 9.00 10.35 2.46
N SER A 195 10.01 10.44 1.59
CA SER A 195 11.00 9.39 1.43
C SER A 195 11.93 9.28 2.64
N SER A 196 12.32 10.41 3.24
CA SER A 196 13.11 10.42 4.48
C SER A 196 12.34 9.91 5.69
N MET A 197 11.00 9.97 5.66
CA MET A 197 10.17 9.28 6.64
C MET A 197 10.28 7.77 6.47
N LYS A 198 10.44 7.21 5.25
CA LYS A 198 10.59 5.75 5.11
C LYS A 198 11.80 5.14 5.85
N SER A 199 12.87 5.89 6.11
CA SER A 199 13.99 5.42 6.95
C SER A 199 13.81 5.70 8.45
N LYS A 200 12.86 6.56 8.83
CA LYS A 200 12.66 7.04 10.23
C LYS A 200 11.31 6.68 10.86
N THR A 201 10.28 6.47 10.04
CA THR A 201 8.97 5.92 10.44
C THR A 201 9.07 4.42 10.31
N ALA A 202 9.31 3.81 11.46
CA ALA A 202 9.15 2.40 11.62
C ALA A 202 7.82 1.93 11.01
N THR A 203 7.86 0.79 10.35
CA THR A 203 6.67 -0.08 10.34
C THR A 203 6.40 -0.36 11.81
N ILE A 204 5.37 0.27 12.36
CA ILE A 204 4.97 0.04 13.76
C ILE A 204 4.34 -1.33 13.79
N PHE A 205 5.10 -2.33 14.22
CA PHE A 205 4.55 -3.63 14.56
C PHE A 205 4.04 -3.54 16.00
N VAL A 206 2.72 -3.60 16.15
CA VAL A 206 2.13 -3.76 17.48
C VAL A 206 2.18 -5.27 17.79
N SER A 207 3.02 -5.65 18.76
CA SER A 207 3.19 -7.02 19.23
C SER A 207 3.23 -6.99 20.76
N GLY A 208 2.08 -7.21 21.41
CA GLY A 208 1.99 -7.20 22.87
C GLY A 208 2.35 -5.85 23.51
N ASN A 209 2.94 -5.89 24.71
CA ASN A 209 3.31 -4.72 25.52
C ASN A 209 4.41 -3.82 24.91
N GLU A 210 4.87 -4.10 23.69
CA GLU A 210 5.92 -3.34 23.02
C GLU A 210 5.44 -2.84 21.65
N CYS A 211 5.51 -1.53 21.47
CA CYS A 211 5.40 -0.87 20.19
C CYS A 211 6.79 -0.95 19.53
N LEU A 212 7.00 -1.93 18.65
CA LEU A 212 8.31 -2.13 18.03
C LEU A 212 8.51 -1.10 16.91
N PHE A 213 9.39 -0.14 17.16
CA PHE A 213 9.83 0.81 16.14
C PHE A 213 10.99 0.21 15.36
N LEU A 214 10.73 -0.49 14.24
CA LEU A 214 11.80 -0.85 13.30
C LEU A 214 12.24 0.37 12.49
N SER A 215 13.20 1.14 13.02
CA SER A 215 14.03 2.01 12.19
C SER A 215 14.87 1.12 11.29
N THR A 216 14.54 1.06 10.00
CA THR A 216 15.49 0.56 9.01
C THR A 216 16.42 1.73 8.67
N SER A 217 17.58 1.70 9.32
CA SER A 217 18.79 2.47 9.02
C SER A 217 19.02 2.69 7.53
#